data_AF-A0A6N9HDP6-F1
#
_entry.id   AF-A0A6N9HDP6-F1
#
_cell.length_a   1.000
_cell.length_b   1.000
_cell.length_c   1.000
_cell.angle_alpha   90.00
_cell.angle_beta   90.00
_cell.angle_gamma   90.00
#
_symmetry.space_group_name_H-M   'P 1'
#
loop_
_entity.id
_entity.type
_entity.pdbx_description
1 polymer ?
#
loop_
_entity_poly.entity_id
_entity_poly.type
_entity_poly.pdbx_seq_one_letter_code
_entity_poly.pdbx_strand_id
1 'polypeptide(L)'
;MKFTLDRDLLLSTYLPSSEIDAEARMIFNTIDKRKDFSELHYYEFINCFGEDGHLLEMERDGIVFTDAGKRHNNRVHYEANIFAFVQNLHALCDSFPFVTLRVLGPLEYSGKKGRMPLTKKQCGWNDVFFKSVEETHPQLTEFLGQIRRFGSEKTFLLLRGLVNQCKHQYLPRILNHRTSLHFDVIEYTDASGNQVRAENLDAEALMRKWHNRLLRRLFLLYVRLHRARLKQLSLTS
;
A
#
# COMPACT_ATOMS: atom_id res chain seq x y z
N MET A 1 2.00 19.52 8.15
CA MET A 1 1.01 19.71 7.05
C MET A 1 0.12 18.48 7.01
N LYS A 2 -1.08 18.53 7.61
CA LYS A 2 -2.07 17.44 7.52
C LYS A 2 -2.56 17.39 6.08
N PHE A 3 -2.32 16.26 5.41
CA PHE A 3 -2.83 16.04 4.06
C PHE A 3 -4.25 15.49 4.19
N THR A 4 -5.24 16.39 4.22
CA THR A 4 -6.65 15.98 4.14
C THR A 4 -6.96 15.73 2.68
N LEU A 5 -6.90 14.47 2.27
CA LEU A 5 -7.43 14.05 0.99
C LEU A 5 -8.96 14.17 1.12
N ASP A 6 -9.52 15.29 0.67
CA ASP A 6 -10.93 15.63 0.86
C ASP A 6 -11.80 14.57 0.16
N ARG A 7 -12.42 13.71 0.97
CA ARG A 7 -13.32 12.64 0.54
C ARG A 7 -14.46 13.20 -0.30
N ASP A 8 -14.98 14.36 0.06
CA ASP A 8 -16.09 14.97 -0.67
C ASP A 8 -15.59 15.59 -1.98
N LEU A 9 -14.36 16.09 -2.06
CA LEU A 9 -13.72 16.42 -3.34
C LEU A 9 -13.44 15.16 -4.18
N LEU A 10 -13.06 14.04 -3.55
CA LEU A 10 -12.84 12.75 -4.20
C LEU A 10 -14.11 11.98 -4.58
N LEU A 11 -15.26 12.37 -4.07
CA LEU A 11 -16.55 11.79 -4.44
C LEU A 11 -17.32 12.73 -5.37
N SER A 12 -17.30 14.05 -5.11
CA SER A 12 -17.99 15.07 -5.91
C SER A 12 -17.31 15.40 -7.24
N THR A 13 -15.97 15.30 -7.33
CA THR A 13 -15.25 15.44 -8.61
C THR A 13 -15.28 14.14 -9.42
N TYR A 14 -15.76 13.04 -8.86
CA TYR A 14 -15.52 11.71 -9.40
C TYR A 14 -16.79 11.06 -9.95
N LEU A 15 -17.98 11.33 -9.41
CA LEU A 15 -19.20 10.70 -9.91
C LEU A 15 -20.42 11.61 -9.70
N PRO A 16 -21.28 11.82 -10.73
CA PRO A 16 -22.64 12.28 -10.50
C PRO A 16 -23.32 11.32 -9.50
N SER A 17 -23.97 11.86 -8.47
CA SER A 17 -24.53 11.09 -7.35
C SER A 17 -25.50 9.97 -7.76
N SER A 18 -26.05 10.04 -8.98
CA SER A 18 -26.97 9.08 -9.57
C SER A 18 -26.30 7.82 -10.16
N GLU A 19 -24.98 7.79 -10.37
CA GLU A 19 -24.28 6.69 -11.08
C GLU A 19 -23.27 5.91 -10.23
N ILE A 20 -23.04 6.28 -8.97
CA ILE A 20 -22.23 5.44 -8.07
C ILE A 20 -23.06 4.21 -7.73
N ASP A 21 -22.73 3.05 -8.29
CA ASP A 21 -23.36 1.80 -7.85
C ASP A 21 -22.94 1.47 -6.39
N ALA A 22 -23.67 0.58 -5.74
CA ALA A 22 -23.39 0.18 -4.36
C ALA A 22 -21.99 -0.48 -4.19
N GLU A 23 -21.47 -1.11 -5.24
CA GLU A 23 -20.17 -1.80 -5.26
C GLU A 23 -19.02 -0.78 -5.23
N ALA A 24 -19.10 0.28 -6.02
CA ALA A 24 -18.15 1.39 -6.01
C ALA A 24 -18.11 2.08 -4.64
N ARG A 25 -19.27 2.37 -4.03
CA ARG A 25 -19.33 2.93 -2.66
C ARG A 25 -18.63 2.02 -1.64
N MET A 26 -18.85 0.72 -1.72
CA MET A 26 -18.23 -0.26 -0.82
C MET A 26 -16.71 -0.31 -0.99
N ILE A 27 -16.20 -0.25 -2.23
CA ILE A 27 -14.77 -0.21 -2.52
C ILE A 27 -14.13 1.03 -1.90
N PHE A 28 -14.71 2.21 -2.13
CA PHE A 28 -14.15 3.46 -1.59
C PHE A 28 -14.21 3.52 -0.06
N ASN A 29 -15.30 3.06 0.57
CA ASN A 29 -15.37 2.95 2.03
C ASN A 29 -14.29 2.02 2.60
N THR A 30 -13.91 0.96 1.88
CA THR A 30 -12.84 0.05 2.29
C THR A 30 -11.47 0.70 2.16
N ILE A 31 -11.27 1.47 1.09
CA ILE A 31 -10.05 2.26 0.85
C ILE A 31 -9.87 3.31 1.95
N ASP A 32 -10.93 4.07 2.27
CA ASP A 32 -10.92 5.09 3.32
C ASP A 32 -10.57 4.50 4.68
N LYS A 33 -11.23 3.40 5.07
CA LYS A 33 -10.91 2.69 6.32
C LYS A 33 -9.43 2.31 6.39
N ARG A 34 -8.89 1.68 5.34
CA ARG A 34 -7.47 1.27 5.33
C ARG A 34 -6.52 2.45 5.37
N LYS A 35 -6.84 3.56 4.70
CA LYS A 35 -6.09 4.82 4.81
C LYS A 35 -6.08 5.31 6.25
N ASP A 36 -7.24 5.42 6.89
CA ASP A 36 -7.34 5.96 8.24
C ASP A 36 -6.62 5.07 9.26
N PHE A 37 -6.70 3.73 9.10
CA PHE A 37 -5.91 2.79 9.90
C PHE A 37 -4.39 2.95 9.67
N SER A 38 -3.95 3.14 8.42
CA SER A 38 -2.54 3.44 8.14
C SER A 38 -2.12 4.78 8.77
N GLU A 39 -2.94 5.82 8.67
CA GLU A 39 -2.63 7.12 9.29
C GLU A 39 -2.52 7.00 10.82
N LEU A 40 -3.48 6.32 11.46
CA LEU A 40 -3.46 6.05 12.89
C LEU A 40 -2.13 5.41 13.33
N HIS A 41 -1.78 4.26 12.75
CA HIS A 41 -0.58 3.54 13.15
C HIS A 41 0.72 4.25 12.78
N TYR A 42 0.72 5.08 11.74
CA TYR A 42 1.86 5.95 11.45
C TYR A 42 2.06 6.98 12.56
N TYR A 43 1.01 7.69 12.99
CA TYR A 43 1.14 8.69 14.05
C TYR A 43 1.44 8.08 15.41
N GLU A 44 0.84 6.94 15.75
CA GLU A 44 1.19 6.18 16.97
C GLU A 44 2.66 5.78 16.97
N PHE A 45 3.19 5.30 15.83
CA PHE A 45 4.61 5.01 15.70
C PHE A 45 5.49 6.25 15.88
N ILE A 46 5.13 7.40 15.29
CA ILE A 46 5.89 8.65 15.47
C ILE A 46 5.88 9.09 16.94
N ASN A 47 4.78 8.89 17.65
CA ASN A 47 4.69 9.21 19.08
C ASN A 47 5.62 8.32 19.94
N CYS A 48 6.04 7.15 19.46
CA CYS A 48 6.94 6.24 20.18
C CYS A 48 8.38 6.78 20.31
N PHE A 49 8.77 7.79 19.53
CA PHE A 49 10.10 8.39 19.62
C PHE A 49 10.18 9.43 20.75
N GLY A 50 9.05 10.08 21.09
CA GLY A 50 9.04 11.24 21.99
C GLY A 50 9.78 12.44 21.38
N GLU A 51 10.14 13.42 22.23
CA GLU A 51 11.06 14.48 21.83
C GLU A 51 12.47 13.90 21.63
N ASP A 52 13.07 14.15 20.47
CA ASP A 52 14.45 13.77 20.09
C ASP A 52 14.85 12.29 20.30
N GLY A 53 13.88 11.36 20.32
CA GLY A 53 14.16 9.92 20.49
C GLY A 53 14.34 9.47 21.95
N HIS A 54 14.06 10.35 22.93
CA HIS A 54 14.29 10.07 24.35
C HIS A 54 13.61 8.77 24.84
N LEU A 55 12.42 8.43 24.31
CA LEU A 55 11.71 7.21 24.69
C LEU A 55 12.42 5.93 24.23
N LEU A 56 13.19 6.00 23.15
CA LEU A 56 13.99 4.87 22.65
C LEU A 56 15.28 4.69 23.45
N GLU A 57 15.87 5.78 23.92
CA GLU A 57 17.02 5.74 24.82
C GLU A 57 16.63 5.14 26.18
N MET A 58 15.53 5.60 26.76
CA MET A 58 14.99 5.06 28.02
C MET A 58 14.71 3.55 27.95
N GLU A 59 14.18 3.05 26.83
CA GLU A 59 13.97 1.61 26.63
C GLU A 59 15.30 0.84 26.66
N ARG A 60 16.35 1.35 26.01
CA ARG A 60 17.69 0.71 26.00
C ARG A 60 18.32 0.68 27.38
N ASP A 61 18.03 1.68 28.20
CA ASP A 61 18.48 1.75 29.60
C ASP A 61 17.62 0.88 30.53
N GLY A 62 16.63 0.16 29.99
CA GLY A 62 15.78 -0.77 30.74
C GLY A 62 14.64 -0.10 31.51
N ILE A 63 14.35 1.17 31.23
CA ILE A 63 13.28 1.93 31.87
C ILE A 63 11.95 1.58 31.18
N VAL A 64 10.99 1.10 31.96
CA VAL A 64 9.68 0.67 31.48
C VAL A 64 8.64 1.76 31.77
N PHE A 65 7.93 2.22 30.75
CA PHE A 65 6.85 3.19 30.92
C PHE A 65 5.67 2.56 31.65
N THR A 66 5.03 3.35 32.51
CA THR A 66 3.73 2.98 33.09
C THR A 66 2.68 4.00 32.69
N ASP A 67 1.63 3.56 32.01
CA ASP A 67 0.43 4.36 31.77
C ASP A 67 -0.72 3.77 32.58
N ALA A 68 -1.41 4.61 33.36
CA ALA A 68 -2.45 4.19 34.31
C ALA A 68 -2.06 3.00 35.21
N GLY A 69 -0.78 2.91 35.62
CA GLY A 69 -0.24 1.82 36.45
C GLY A 69 0.05 0.51 35.71
N LYS A 70 -0.14 0.45 34.38
CA LYS A 70 0.23 -0.70 33.56
C LYS A 70 1.61 -0.50 32.96
N ARG A 71 2.50 -1.49 33.11
CA ARG A 71 3.81 -1.52 32.46
C ARG A 71 3.63 -1.72 30.95
N HIS A 72 4.11 -0.78 30.15
CA HIS A 72 4.13 -0.84 28.70
C HIS A 72 5.58 -1.01 28.23
N ASN A 73 5.81 -2.08 27.47
CA ASN A 73 7.08 -2.25 26.78
C ASN A 73 7.06 -1.39 25.51
N ASN A 74 7.86 -0.31 25.48
CA ASN A 74 7.91 0.62 24.35
C ASN A 74 8.21 -0.09 23.03
N ARG A 75 9.05 -1.14 23.09
CA ARG A 75 9.36 -2.00 21.94
C ARG A 75 8.15 -2.66 21.33
N VAL A 76 7.33 -3.30 22.16
CA VAL A 76 6.11 -3.96 21.70
C VAL A 76 5.19 -2.93 21.04
N HIS A 77 5.15 -1.71 21.57
CA HIS A 77 4.30 -0.65 21.05
C HIS A 77 4.75 -0.14 19.67
N TYR A 78 6.03 0.21 19.49
CA TYR A 78 6.48 0.67 18.18
C TYR A 78 6.48 -0.47 17.14
N GLU A 79 6.85 -1.70 17.52
CA GLU A 79 6.86 -2.84 16.59
C GLU A 79 5.43 -3.16 16.11
N ALA A 80 4.44 -3.17 17.03
CA ALA A 80 3.05 -3.38 16.68
C ALA A 80 2.53 -2.32 15.70
N ASN A 81 2.82 -1.03 15.95
CA ASN A 81 2.39 0.06 15.08
C ASN A 81 3.09 0.02 13.70
N ILE A 82 4.38 -0.30 13.64
CA ILE A 82 5.11 -0.51 12.39
C ILE A 82 4.43 -1.60 11.55
N PHE A 83 4.21 -2.79 12.14
CA PHE A 83 3.66 -3.91 11.40
C PHE A 83 2.19 -3.69 11.03
N ALA A 84 1.39 -3.08 11.89
CA ALA A 84 0.01 -2.74 11.58
C ALA A 84 -0.08 -1.72 10.44
N PHE A 85 0.78 -0.70 10.42
CA PHE A 85 0.89 0.24 9.31
C PHE A 85 1.23 -0.47 7.99
N VAL A 86 2.31 -1.26 8.01
CA VAL A 86 2.87 -1.95 6.85
C VAL A 86 1.86 -2.94 6.27
N GLN A 87 1.20 -3.74 7.10
CA GLN A 87 0.18 -4.69 6.65
C GLN A 87 -1.05 -4.00 6.05
N ASN A 88 -1.54 -2.92 6.68
CA ASN A 88 -2.69 -2.19 6.18
C ASN A 88 -2.41 -1.50 4.84
N LEU A 89 -1.26 -0.83 4.73
CA LEU A 89 -0.88 -0.15 3.50
C LEU A 89 -0.64 -1.15 2.37
N HIS A 90 0.04 -2.27 2.66
CA HIS A 90 0.25 -3.30 1.66
C HIS A 90 -1.06 -3.86 1.16
N ALA A 91 -1.99 -4.22 2.06
CA ALA A 91 -3.27 -4.76 1.65
C ALA A 91 -4.10 -3.75 0.85
N LEU A 92 -3.95 -2.44 1.10
CA LEU A 92 -4.53 -1.41 0.25
C LEU A 92 -3.91 -1.44 -1.17
N CYS A 93 -2.57 -1.45 -1.29
CA CYS A 93 -1.89 -1.57 -2.58
C CYS A 93 -2.24 -2.88 -3.32
N ASP A 94 -2.25 -4.01 -2.61
CA ASP A 94 -2.46 -5.35 -3.16
C ASP A 94 -3.90 -5.59 -3.62
N SER A 95 -4.85 -4.81 -3.08
CA SER A 95 -6.25 -4.82 -3.54
C SER A 95 -6.47 -4.13 -4.90
N PHE A 96 -5.55 -3.27 -5.34
CA PHE A 96 -5.74 -2.44 -6.53
C PHE A 96 -5.98 -3.25 -7.83
N PRO A 97 -5.24 -4.34 -8.13
CA PRO A 97 -5.54 -5.18 -9.29
C PRO A 97 -6.96 -5.74 -9.28
N PHE A 98 -7.46 -6.16 -8.11
CA PHE A 98 -8.84 -6.62 -7.96
C PHE A 98 -9.86 -5.51 -8.18
N VAL A 99 -9.61 -4.31 -7.67
CA VAL A 99 -10.47 -3.16 -7.93
C VAL A 99 -10.48 -2.82 -9.43
N THR A 100 -9.33 -2.92 -10.11
CA THR A 100 -9.23 -2.73 -11.56
C THR A 100 -10.10 -3.73 -12.32
N LEU A 101 -10.03 -5.01 -11.96
CA LEU A 101 -10.89 -6.06 -12.54
C LEU A 101 -12.38 -5.77 -12.31
N ARG A 102 -12.77 -5.23 -11.16
CA ARG A 102 -14.17 -4.85 -10.89
C ARG A 102 -14.62 -3.64 -11.72
N VAL A 103 -13.78 -2.61 -11.79
CA VAL A 103 -14.13 -1.34 -12.43
C VAL A 103 -14.14 -1.45 -13.96
N LEU A 104 -13.16 -2.14 -14.56
CA LEU A 104 -13.07 -2.26 -16.02
C LEU A 104 -13.89 -3.42 -16.60
N GLY A 105 -14.43 -4.28 -15.73
CA GLY A 105 -15.13 -5.50 -16.10
C GLY A 105 -14.18 -6.69 -16.35
N PRO A 106 -14.71 -7.82 -16.87
CA PRO A 106 -13.92 -9.01 -17.14
C PRO A 106 -12.69 -8.70 -17.98
N LEU A 107 -11.53 -9.19 -17.53
CA LEU A 107 -10.27 -9.07 -18.26
C LEU A 107 -9.88 -10.44 -18.81
N GLU A 108 -9.33 -10.46 -20.01
CA GLU A 108 -8.86 -11.64 -20.72
C GLU A 108 -7.43 -11.45 -21.21
N TYR A 109 -6.71 -12.56 -21.35
CA TYR A 109 -5.35 -12.57 -21.90
C TYR A 109 -5.10 -13.82 -22.74
N SER A 110 -4.13 -13.73 -23.64
CA SER A 110 -3.69 -14.82 -24.50
C SER A 110 -2.75 -15.73 -23.73
N GLY A 111 -3.24 -16.93 -23.38
CA GLY A 111 -2.50 -18.01 -22.74
C GLY A 111 -2.20 -19.17 -23.70
N LYS A 112 -1.61 -20.25 -23.16
CA LYS A 112 -1.24 -21.45 -23.95
C LYS A 112 -2.42 -22.13 -24.64
N LYS A 113 -3.64 -21.94 -24.13
CA LYS A 113 -4.88 -22.54 -24.64
C LYS A 113 -5.77 -21.54 -25.40
N GLY A 114 -5.22 -20.41 -25.83
CA GLY A 114 -5.97 -19.30 -26.45
C GLY A 114 -6.34 -18.21 -25.45
N ARG A 115 -7.41 -17.47 -25.72
CA ARG A 115 -7.93 -16.43 -24.82
C ARG A 115 -8.51 -17.05 -23.55
N MET A 116 -8.09 -16.53 -22.41
CA MET A 116 -8.50 -17.00 -21.09
C MET A 116 -8.91 -15.82 -20.22
N PRO A 117 -9.97 -15.96 -19.40
CA PRO A 117 -10.33 -14.94 -18.43
C PRO A 117 -9.31 -14.88 -17.29
N LEU A 118 -9.02 -13.67 -16.82
CA LEU A 118 -8.21 -13.45 -15.64
C LEU A 118 -8.99 -13.92 -14.40
N THR A 119 -8.50 -14.97 -13.75
CA THR A 119 -9.13 -15.47 -12.52
C THR A 119 -8.70 -14.67 -11.30
N LYS A 120 -9.51 -14.72 -10.22
CA LYS A 120 -9.17 -14.11 -8.94
C LYS A 120 -7.80 -14.55 -8.40
N LYS A 121 -7.40 -15.81 -8.61
CA LYS A 121 -6.11 -16.33 -8.14
C LYS A 121 -4.91 -15.76 -8.91
N GLN A 122 -5.14 -15.29 -10.13
CA GLN A 122 -4.11 -14.70 -10.99
C GLN A 122 -4.09 -13.16 -10.91
N CYS A 123 -5.15 -12.57 -10.34
CA CYS A 123 -5.30 -11.13 -10.19
C CYS A 123 -4.35 -10.63 -9.08
N GLY A 124 -3.29 -9.94 -9.47
CA GLY A 124 -2.28 -9.40 -8.57
C GLY A 124 -1.25 -8.59 -9.36
N TRP A 125 -0.24 -8.05 -8.69
CA TRP A 125 0.84 -7.28 -9.32
C TRP A 125 1.84 -8.21 -10.06
N ASN A 126 1.42 -8.71 -11.22
CA ASN A 126 2.16 -9.66 -12.06
C ASN A 126 1.89 -9.42 -13.55
N ASP A 127 2.69 -10.06 -14.41
CA ASP A 127 2.59 -9.91 -15.87
C ASP A 127 1.25 -10.37 -16.45
N VAL A 128 0.62 -11.37 -15.84
CA VAL A 128 -0.68 -11.88 -16.29
C VAL A 128 -1.73 -10.78 -16.15
N PHE A 129 -1.78 -10.09 -15.02
CA PHE A 129 -2.69 -8.95 -14.80
C PHE A 129 -2.44 -7.83 -15.81
N PHE A 130 -1.17 -7.41 -15.98
CA PHE A 130 -0.85 -6.32 -16.92
C PHE A 130 -1.22 -6.67 -18.36
N LYS A 131 -0.88 -7.90 -18.79
CA LYS A 131 -1.22 -8.43 -20.11
C LYS A 131 -2.74 -8.51 -20.31
N SER A 132 -3.49 -8.84 -19.25
CA SER A 132 -4.96 -8.89 -19.33
C SER A 132 -5.58 -7.51 -19.57
N VAL A 133 -5.09 -6.47 -18.88
CA VAL A 133 -5.53 -5.09 -19.10
C VAL A 133 -5.17 -4.63 -20.53
N GLU A 134 -3.94 -4.92 -20.96
CA GLU A 134 -3.42 -4.57 -22.28
C GLU A 134 -4.21 -5.19 -23.42
N GLU A 135 -4.52 -6.48 -23.35
CA GLU A 135 -5.22 -7.19 -24.42
C GLU A 135 -6.73 -6.92 -24.44
N THR A 136 -7.34 -6.70 -23.27
CA THR A 136 -8.78 -6.43 -23.18
C THR A 136 -9.09 -4.98 -23.50
N HIS A 137 -8.22 -4.05 -23.09
CA HIS A 137 -8.40 -2.61 -23.24
C HIS A 137 -7.18 -1.94 -23.86
N PRO A 138 -6.82 -2.25 -25.12
CA PRO A 138 -5.63 -1.70 -25.78
C PRO A 138 -5.62 -0.16 -25.86
N GLN A 139 -6.79 0.47 -25.87
CA GLN A 139 -6.99 1.92 -25.86
C GLN A 139 -6.59 2.61 -24.53
N LEU A 140 -6.33 1.85 -23.47
CA LEU A 140 -5.94 2.32 -22.14
C LEU A 140 -4.43 2.30 -21.91
N THR A 141 -3.62 2.43 -22.99
CA THR A 141 -2.15 2.37 -22.94
C THR A 141 -1.54 3.32 -21.91
N GLU A 142 -2.06 4.55 -21.79
CA GLU A 142 -1.57 5.53 -20.81
C GLU A 142 -1.79 5.05 -19.37
N PHE A 143 -3.00 4.55 -19.08
CA PHE A 143 -3.34 4.00 -17.78
C PHE A 143 -2.47 2.78 -17.46
N LEU A 144 -2.30 1.85 -18.41
CA LEU A 144 -1.42 0.69 -18.26
C LEU A 144 0.02 1.11 -17.91
N GLY A 145 0.56 2.12 -18.60
CA GLY A 145 1.88 2.68 -18.29
C GLY A 145 1.98 3.23 -16.86
N GLN A 146 0.91 3.86 -16.36
CA GLN A 146 0.85 4.37 -14.99
C GLN A 146 0.79 3.25 -13.94
N ILE A 147 0.02 2.18 -14.19
CA ILE A 147 -0.05 1.02 -13.29
C ILE A 147 1.27 0.27 -13.26
N ARG A 148 1.90 0.03 -14.43
CA ARG A 148 3.23 -0.62 -14.51
C ARG A 148 4.28 0.18 -13.76
N ARG A 149 4.30 1.51 -13.91
CA ARG A 149 5.20 2.41 -13.15
C ARG A 149 5.01 2.25 -11.64
N PHE A 150 3.77 2.22 -11.16
CA PHE A 150 3.50 1.99 -9.74
C PHE A 150 3.99 0.61 -9.27
N GLY A 151 3.66 -0.45 -10.03
CA GLY A 151 4.07 -1.83 -9.72
C GLY A 151 5.59 -2.02 -9.67
N SER A 152 6.34 -1.23 -10.45
CA SER A 152 7.81 -1.21 -10.47
C SER A 152 8.46 -0.26 -9.46
N GLU A 153 7.69 0.52 -8.68
CA GLU A 153 8.27 1.52 -7.79
C GLU A 153 9.00 0.84 -6.61
N LYS A 154 10.30 1.12 -6.43
CA LYS A 154 11.12 0.59 -5.33
C LYS A 154 10.45 0.69 -3.95
N THR A 155 9.73 1.78 -3.70
CA THR A 155 9.04 2.02 -2.42
C THR A 155 7.90 1.02 -2.20
N PHE A 156 7.16 0.69 -3.26
CA PHE A 156 6.14 -0.35 -3.21
C PHE A 156 6.75 -1.75 -3.11
N LEU A 157 7.82 -2.01 -3.87
CA LEU A 157 8.52 -3.30 -3.85
C LEU A 157 9.12 -3.62 -2.47
N LEU A 158 9.70 -2.63 -1.79
CA LEU A 158 10.16 -2.76 -0.39
C LEU A 158 9.02 -3.09 0.57
N LEU A 159 7.86 -2.41 0.45
CA LEU A 159 6.68 -2.69 1.28
C LEU A 159 6.20 -4.14 1.09
N ARG A 160 6.13 -4.57 -0.18
CA ARG A 160 5.73 -5.93 -0.55
C ARG A 160 6.74 -6.97 -0.05
N GLY A 161 8.03 -6.71 -0.17
CA GLY A 161 9.08 -7.56 0.39
C GLY A 161 8.92 -7.74 1.89
N LEU A 162 8.82 -6.62 2.63
CA LEU A 162 8.66 -6.64 4.08
C LEU A 162 7.42 -7.43 4.53
N VAL A 163 6.26 -7.22 3.89
CA VAL A 163 5.04 -7.97 4.23
C VAL A 163 5.17 -9.45 3.88
N ASN A 164 5.82 -9.79 2.77
CA ASN A 164 6.03 -11.19 2.41
C ASN A 164 6.97 -11.88 3.40
N GLN A 165 8.00 -11.20 3.90
CA GLN A 165 8.84 -11.71 4.99
C GLN A 165 7.99 -11.97 6.25
N CYS A 166 7.13 -11.03 6.65
CA CYS A 166 6.22 -11.22 7.78
C CYS A 166 5.26 -12.43 7.62
N LYS A 167 4.94 -12.85 6.38
CA LYS A 167 4.04 -13.98 6.10
C LYS A 167 4.73 -15.34 6.14
N HIS A 168 6.01 -15.39 5.77
CA HIS A 168 6.73 -16.64 5.50
C HIS A 168 7.87 -16.92 6.49
N GLN A 169 8.26 -15.94 7.31
CA GLN A 169 9.32 -16.03 8.31
C GLN A 169 8.87 -15.44 9.66
N TYR A 170 9.76 -15.48 10.65
CA TYR A 170 9.65 -14.69 11.88
C TYR A 170 9.53 -13.19 11.55
N LEU A 171 8.92 -12.41 12.47
CA LEU A 171 8.80 -10.97 12.30
C LEU A 171 10.17 -10.33 11.99
N PRO A 172 10.26 -9.45 10.97
CA PRO A 172 11.49 -8.74 10.63
C PRO A 172 12.07 -8.04 11.87
N ARG A 173 13.38 -8.21 12.09
CA ARG A 173 14.03 -7.63 13.25
C ARG A 173 14.10 -6.11 13.10
N ILE A 174 13.70 -5.40 14.16
CA ILE A 174 13.87 -3.96 14.30
C ILE A 174 14.95 -3.70 15.35
N LEU A 175 15.96 -2.92 14.96
CA LEU A 175 17.12 -2.52 15.76
C LEU A 175 16.87 -1.12 16.34
N ASN A 176 17.07 -0.98 17.66
CA ASN A 176 17.03 0.32 18.34
C ASN A 176 18.46 0.89 18.42
N HIS A 177 18.73 1.99 17.70
CA HIS A 177 20.00 2.70 17.62
C HIS A 177 20.09 3.90 18.59
N ARG A 178 19.37 3.85 19.72
CA ARG A 178 19.16 4.92 20.72
C ARG A 178 18.23 6.02 20.26
N THR A 179 18.48 6.64 19.12
CA THR A 179 17.67 7.78 18.62
C THR A 179 16.86 7.43 17.37
N SER A 180 17.08 6.24 16.80
CA SER A 180 16.39 5.78 15.60
C SER A 180 16.09 4.28 15.65
N LEU A 181 15.11 3.87 14.84
CA LEU A 181 14.74 2.47 14.64
C LEU A 181 15.10 2.07 13.22
N HIS A 182 15.71 0.89 13.06
CA HIS A 182 16.14 0.38 11.77
C HIS A 182 15.61 -1.02 11.52
N PHE A 183 15.09 -1.28 10.33
CA PHE A 183 14.89 -2.66 9.86
C PHE A 183 16.27 -3.28 9.60
N ASP A 184 16.55 -4.40 10.23
CA ASP A 184 17.81 -5.13 10.08
C ASP A 184 18.03 -5.50 8.62
N VAL A 185 17.06 -6.22 8.04
CA VAL A 185 17.11 -6.70 6.65
C VAL A 185 15.70 -6.70 6.06
N ILE A 186 15.57 -6.18 4.84
CA ILE A 186 14.40 -6.36 3.97
C ILE A 186 14.84 -6.98 2.65
N GLU A 187 14.29 -8.16 2.34
CA GLU A 187 14.50 -8.88 1.09
C GLU A 187 13.29 -8.69 0.19
N TYR A 188 13.54 -8.33 -1.07
CA TYR A 188 12.48 -8.05 -2.04
C TYR A 188 12.95 -8.30 -3.47
N THR A 189 12.00 -8.59 -4.36
CA THR A 189 12.26 -8.64 -5.81
C THR A 189 12.19 -7.24 -6.41
N ASP A 190 13.23 -6.79 -7.10
CA ASP A 190 13.23 -5.50 -7.78
C ASP A 190 12.41 -5.51 -9.09
N ALA A 191 12.35 -4.37 -9.77
CA ALA A 191 11.60 -4.22 -11.02
C ALA A 191 12.18 -5.06 -12.18
N SER A 192 13.44 -5.45 -12.09
CA SER A 192 14.12 -6.31 -13.06
C SER A 192 13.95 -7.80 -12.76
N GLY A 193 13.28 -8.14 -11.65
CA GLY A 193 13.08 -9.53 -11.22
C GLY A 193 14.21 -10.08 -10.35
N ASN A 194 15.20 -9.26 -9.97
CA ASN A 194 16.33 -9.69 -9.17
C ASN A 194 15.96 -9.70 -7.68
N GLN A 195 16.46 -10.68 -6.94
CA GLN A 195 16.40 -10.66 -5.48
C GLN A 195 17.38 -9.61 -4.96
N VAL A 196 16.87 -8.67 -4.17
CA VAL A 196 17.63 -7.58 -3.56
C VAL A 196 17.48 -7.66 -2.06
N ARG A 197 18.59 -7.45 -1.36
CA ARG A 197 18.67 -7.37 0.09
C ARG A 197 19.04 -5.95 0.49
N ALA A 198 18.22 -5.32 1.31
CA ALA A 198 18.44 -3.98 1.81
C ALA A 198 18.56 -4.01 3.33
N GLU A 199 19.69 -3.54 3.85
CA GLU A 199 20.07 -3.69 5.25
C GLU A 199 20.05 -2.35 5.97
N ASN A 200 19.82 -2.41 7.29
CA ASN A 200 19.89 -1.27 8.20
C ASN A 200 19.07 -0.04 7.76
N LEU A 201 17.86 -0.27 7.25
CA LEU A 201 17.02 0.79 6.72
C LEU A 201 16.29 1.52 7.85
N ASP A 202 16.43 2.83 7.90
CA ASP A 202 15.69 3.70 8.83
C ASP A 202 14.17 3.49 8.67
N ALA A 203 13.55 3.00 9.74
CA ALA A 203 12.14 2.67 9.78
C ALA A 203 11.26 3.92 9.70
N GLU A 204 11.67 5.01 10.34
CA GLU A 204 10.92 6.26 10.34
C GLU A 204 10.91 6.90 8.96
N ALA A 205 12.08 7.00 8.33
CA ALA A 205 12.21 7.51 6.98
C ALA A 205 11.43 6.68 5.97
N LEU A 206 11.44 5.34 6.11
CA LEU A 206 10.64 4.45 5.27
C LEU A 206 9.14 4.63 5.48
N MET A 207 8.67 4.61 6.72
CA MET A 207 7.25 4.80 7.04
C MET A 207 6.75 6.16 6.58
N ARG A 208 7.54 7.23 6.78
CA ARG A 208 7.24 8.57 6.26
C ARG A 208 7.13 8.58 4.74
N LYS A 209 8.02 7.88 4.04
CA LYS A 209 7.98 7.76 2.57
C LYS A 209 6.76 6.98 2.10
N TRP A 210 6.41 5.91 2.79
CA TRP A 210 5.20 5.12 2.52
C TRP A 210 3.93 5.96 2.73
N HIS A 211 3.84 6.65 3.85
CA HIS A 211 2.71 7.50 4.21
C HIS A 211 2.57 8.70 3.25
N ASN A 212 3.62 9.49 3.06
CA ASN A 212 3.50 10.75 2.32
C ASN A 212 3.52 10.58 0.78
N ARG A 213 4.16 9.51 0.28
CA ARG A 213 4.37 9.33 -1.17
C ARG A 213 3.65 8.11 -1.72
N LEU A 214 3.82 6.93 -1.14
CA LEU A 214 3.24 5.70 -1.71
C LEU A 214 1.71 5.73 -1.65
N LEU A 215 1.16 6.06 -0.48
CA LEU A 215 -0.28 6.18 -0.27
C LEU A 215 -0.90 7.19 -1.25
N ARG A 216 -0.33 8.39 -1.35
CA ARG A 216 -0.77 9.42 -2.31
C ARG A 216 -0.75 8.94 -3.75
N ARG A 217 0.32 8.24 -4.15
CA ARG A 217 0.44 7.69 -5.52
C ARG A 217 -0.60 6.62 -5.81
N LEU A 218 -0.94 5.80 -4.82
CA LEU A 218 -2.00 4.81 -4.95
C LEU A 218 -3.36 5.48 -5.15
N PHE A 219 -3.67 6.53 -4.38
CA PHE A 219 -4.89 7.31 -4.58
C PHE A 219 -4.97 7.91 -5.98
N LEU A 220 -3.89 8.53 -6.46
CA LEU A 220 -3.82 9.00 -7.85
C LEU A 220 -4.06 7.87 -8.86
N LEU A 221 -3.66 6.63 -8.56
CA LEU A 221 -3.91 5.49 -9.42
C LEU A 221 -5.40 5.11 -9.46
N TYR A 222 -6.12 5.19 -8.34
CA TYR A 222 -7.58 5.04 -8.31
C TYR A 222 -8.28 6.13 -9.13
N VAL A 223 -7.82 7.38 -9.07
CA VAL A 223 -8.32 8.48 -9.92
C VAL A 223 -8.17 8.13 -11.41
N ARG A 224 -7.00 7.62 -11.78
CA ARG A 224 -6.68 7.25 -13.16
C ARG A 224 -7.49 6.05 -13.64
N LEU A 225 -7.72 5.06 -12.77
CA LEU A 225 -8.60 3.92 -13.06
C LEU A 225 -10.02 4.38 -13.37
N HIS A 226 -10.55 5.33 -12.59
CA HIS A 226 -11.87 5.88 -12.85
C HIS A 226 -11.94 6.61 -14.21
N ARG A 227 -10.95 7.46 -14.52
CA ARG A 227 -10.87 8.12 -15.84
C ARG A 227 -10.77 7.11 -16.98
N ALA A 228 -10.01 6.04 -16.77
CA ALA A 228 -9.89 4.94 -17.74
C ALA A 228 -11.24 4.25 -17.98
N ARG A 229 -12.05 4.07 -16.93
CA ARG A 229 -13.42 3.56 -17.04
C ARG A 229 -14.33 4.49 -17.83
N LEU A 230 -14.30 5.80 -17.56
CA LEU A 230 -15.10 6.77 -18.33
C LEU A 230 -14.74 6.75 -19.81
N LYS A 231 -13.44 6.71 -20.13
CA LYS A 231 -12.95 6.58 -21.51
C LYS A 231 -13.41 5.29 -22.17
N GLN A 232 -13.47 4.18 -21.43
CA GLN A 232 -13.98 2.90 -21.94
C GLN A 232 -15.46 3.02 -22.30
N LEU A 233 -16.28 3.62 -21.44
CA LEU A 233 -17.73 3.78 -21.66
C LEU A 233 -18.05 4.68 -22.86
N SER A 234 -17.30 5.79 -23.04
CA SER A 234 -17.50 6.71 -24.16
C SER A 234 -17.15 6.12 -25.53
N LEU A 235 -16.41 5.00 -25.57
CA LEU A 235 -16.06 4.31 -26.81
C LEU A 235 -17.05 3.21 -27.18
N THR A 236 -17.92 2.83 -26.24
CA THR A 236 -18.95 1.79 -26.42
C THR A 236 -20.34 2.38 -26.65
N SER A 237 -20.51 3.68 -26.44
CA SER A 237 -21.71 4.48 -26.76
C SER A 237 -21.64 5.04 -28.16
#